data_AF-A0A2T1GCZ3-F1
#
_entry.id   AF-A0A2T1GCZ3-F1
#
_cell.length_a   1.000
_cell.length_b   1.000
_cell.length_c   1.000
_cell.angle_alpha   90.00
_cell.angle_beta   90.00
_cell.angle_gamma   90.00
#
_symmetry.space_group_name_H-M   'P 1'
#
loop_
_entity.id
_entity.type
_entity.pdbx_description
1 polymer ?
#
loop_
_entity_poly.entity_id
_entity_poly.type
_entity_poly.pdbx_seq_one_letter_code
_entity_poly.pdbx_strand_id
1 'polypeptide(L)'
;MLTLGKCLSLGMLANSLLLPVQAQPTATSGGATEAIELLILDRSTYKPIADRSTQVYSNNGIRCVTTPCPTNTKNWEGKTDRQGVVLIPKQVIQSSTTLTLNGYIAADLAKDLQQQPTGAAVILLVPTVK
;
A
#
# COMPACT_ATOMS: atom_id res chain seq x y z
N MET A 1 65.55 6.33 26.87
CA MET A 1 65.11 4.95 27.15
C MET A 1 63.63 4.98 27.52
N LEU A 2 62.75 4.57 26.60
CA LEU A 2 61.33 4.35 26.87
C LEU A 2 61.02 2.90 26.48
N THR A 3 60.66 2.09 27.48
CA THR A 3 60.36 0.68 27.34
C THR A 3 58.89 0.47 26.99
N LEU A 4 58.67 -0.38 25.98
CA LEU A 4 57.39 -0.83 25.44
C LEU A 4 56.48 -1.45 26.52
N GLY A 5 55.23 -0.96 26.58
CA GLY A 5 54.12 -1.63 27.26
C GLY A 5 53.44 -2.65 26.34
N LYS A 6 53.31 -3.87 26.84
CA LYS A 6 52.78 -5.09 26.18
C LYS A 6 51.32 -4.95 25.71
N CYS A 7 51.07 -5.39 24.47
CA CYS A 7 49.73 -5.61 23.93
C CYS A 7 49.11 -6.93 24.43
N LEU A 8 47.85 -6.79 24.83
CA LEU A 8 46.71 -7.71 24.95
C LEU A 8 46.91 -9.22 24.74
N SER A 9 46.52 -9.98 25.77
CA SER A 9 46.18 -11.40 25.71
C SER A 9 44.71 -11.62 25.31
N LEU A 10 44.55 -12.55 24.37
CA LEU A 10 43.48 -13.54 24.20
C LEU A 10 42.13 -13.33 24.93
N GLY A 11 41.08 -13.27 24.12
CA GLY A 11 39.70 -13.53 24.52
C GLY A 11 38.87 -13.98 23.32
N MET A 12 39.07 -15.22 22.88
CA MET A 12 38.14 -15.92 21.98
C MET A 12 36.86 -16.25 22.76
N LEU A 13 35.75 -15.60 22.43
CA LEU A 13 34.41 -16.12 22.68
C LEU A 13 33.55 -15.87 21.45
N ALA A 14 33.43 -16.90 20.63
CA ALA A 14 32.46 -16.98 19.56
C ALA A 14 31.07 -17.18 20.19
N ASN A 15 30.27 -16.12 20.21
CA ASN A 15 28.86 -16.19 20.59
C ASN A 15 28.00 -16.03 19.34
N SER A 16 27.83 -17.14 18.62
CA SER A 16 26.85 -17.27 17.55
C SER A 16 25.48 -17.51 18.17
N LEU A 17 24.58 -16.52 18.14
CA LEU A 17 23.14 -16.72 18.34
C LEU A 17 22.33 -15.61 17.63
N LEU A 18 21.85 -15.98 16.43
CA LEU A 18 20.55 -15.66 15.83
C LEU A 18 20.15 -14.18 15.70
N LEU A 19 20.42 -13.63 14.52
CA LEU A 19 19.69 -12.49 13.96
C LEU A 19 18.20 -12.88 13.78
N PRO A 20 17.23 -11.99 14.07
CA PRO A 20 15.83 -12.23 13.73
C PRO A 20 15.68 -12.31 12.22
N VAL A 21 15.10 -13.42 11.79
CA VAL A 21 14.61 -13.72 10.44
C VAL A 21 13.93 -12.47 9.85
N GLN A 22 14.54 -11.90 8.82
CA GLN A 22 13.86 -10.95 7.95
C GLN A 22 12.77 -11.74 7.22
N ALA A 23 11.51 -11.54 7.60
CA ALA A 23 10.38 -11.97 6.79
C ALA A 23 10.42 -11.16 5.48
N GLN A 24 11.10 -11.69 4.47
CA GLN A 24 10.96 -11.20 3.11
C GLN A 24 9.53 -11.49 2.66
N PRO A 25 8.79 -10.51 2.12
CA PRO A 25 7.48 -10.79 1.55
C PRO A 25 7.66 -11.81 0.43
N THR A 26 6.99 -12.95 0.57
CA THR A 26 6.85 -13.97 -0.46
C THR A 26 6.08 -13.36 -1.62
N ALA A 27 6.81 -12.77 -2.56
CA ALA A 27 6.28 -12.44 -3.88
C ALA A 27 5.87 -13.75 -4.54
N THR A 28 4.57 -14.02 -4.51
CA THR A 28 3.98 -15.16 -5.22
C THR A 28 4.04 -14.79 -6.71
N SER A 29 4.93 -15.44 -7.46
CA SER A 29 5.10 -15.28 -8.91
C SER A 29 3.97 -15.97 -9.67
N GLY A 30 2.76 -15.40 -9.61
CA GLY A 30 1.77 -15.51 -10.67
C GLY A 30 1.87 -14.22 -11.49
N GLY A 31 2.09 -14.33 -12.81
CA GLY A 31 2.38 -13.23 -13.77
C GLY A 31 2.19 -11.82 -13.20
N ALA A 32 3.31 -11.16 -12.89
CA ALA A 32 3.39 -9.93 -12.12
C ALA A 32 2.39 -8.89 -12.65
N THR A 33 1.22 -8.92 -12.05
CA THR A 33 0.15 -8.01 -12.39
C THR A 33 0.56 -6.70 -11.76
N GLU A 34 0.91 -5.72 -12.59
CA GLU A 34 1.38 -4.43 -12.10
C GLU A 34 0.38 -3.89 -11.07
N ALA A 35 0.83 -3.67 -9.85
CA ALA A 35 0.03 -3.12 -8.77
C ALA A 35 0.50 -1.71 -8.43
N ILE A 36 -0.42 -0.92 -7.88
CA ILE A 36 -0.12 0.37 -7.27
C ILE A 36 -0.13 0.15 -5.76
N GLU A 37 0.93 0.59 -5.12
CA GLU A 37 1.04 0.59 -3.66
C GLU A 37 0.39 1.85 -3.10
N LEU A 38 -0.60 1.71 -2.23
CA LEU A 38 -1.24 2.85 -1.56
C LEU A 38 -1.00 2.80 -0.07
N LEU A 39 -0.38 3.85 0.48
CA LEU A 39 -0.39 4.13 1.91
C LEU A 39 -1.66 4.91 2.24
N ILE A 40 -2.53 4.31 3.06
CA ILE A 40 -3.81 4.90 3.43
C ILE A 40 -3.75 5.48 4.83
N LEU A 41 -3.98 6.79 4.92
CA LEU A 41 -3.96 7.54 6.16
C LEU A 41 -5.33 8.15 6.46
N ASP A 42 -5.71 8.20 7.73
CA ASP A 42 -6.85 8.98 8.20
C ASP A 42 -6.50 10.47 8.10
N ARG A 43 -7.34 11.26 7.41
CA ARG A 43 -7.07 12.68 7.16
C ARG A 43 -7.04 13.53 8.42
N SER A 44 -7.78 13.14 9.47
CA SER A 44 -7.90 13.92 10.70
C SER A 44 -6.73 13.66 11.67
N THR A 45 -6.20 12.44 11.67
CA THR A 45 -5.17 12.00 12.62
C THR A 45 -3.81 11.74 11.98
N TYR A 46 -3.75 11.68 10.65
CA TYR A 46 -2.58 11.26 9.87
C TYR A 46 -2.04 9.88 10.27
N LYS A 47 -2.87 9.04 10.88
CA LYS A 47 -2.50 7.68 11.28
C LYS A 47 -2.85 6.69 10.17
N PRO A 48 -2.05 5.62 9.99
CA PRO A 48 -2.37 4.58 9.04
C PRO A 48 -3.68 3.87 9.36
N ILE A 49 -4.48 3.61 8.33
CA ILE A 49 -5.71 2.83 8.43
C ILE A 49 -5.38 1.36 8.23
N ALA A 50 -4.87 0.73 9.28
CA ALA A 50 -4.41 -0.66 9.27
C ALA A 50 -5.54 -1.69 9.43
N ASP A 51 -5.32 -2.88 8.87
CA ASP A 51 -6.18 -4.05 9.04
C ASP A 51 -7.66 -3.80 8.69
N ARG A 52 -7.93 -3.10 7.59
CA ARG A 52 -9.29 -2.81 7.10
C ARG A 52 -9.54 -3.40 5.73
N SER A 53 -10.73 -3.96 5.55
CA SER A 53 -11.21 -4.38 4.24
C SER A 53 -11.33 -3.17 3.31
N THR A 54 -10.83 -3.33 2.09
CA THR A 54 -10.87 -2.35 1.02
C THR A 54 -11.75 -2.87 -0.11
N GLN A 55 -12.54 -1.98 -0.69
CA GLN A 55 -13.30 -2.24 -1.91
C GLN A 55 -12.99 -1.15 -2.92
N VAL A 56 -12.68 -1.56 -4.14
CA VAL A 56 -12.48 -0.68 -5.29
C VAL A 56 -13.60 -0.94 -6.26
N TYR A 57 -14.34 0.11 -6.58
CA TYR A 57 -15.30 0.14 -7.66
C TYR A 57 -14.80 1.11 -8.72
N SER A 58 -14.66 0.67 -9.96
CA SER A 58 -14.28 1.55 -11.06
C SER A 58 -15.17 1.38 -12.27
N ASN A 59 -15.26 2.44 -13.07
CA ASN A 59 -15.92 2.44 -14.35
C ASN A 59 -15.10 3.23 -15.37
N ASN A 60 -15.33 2.95 -16.65
CA ASN A 60 -14.69 3.61 -17.79
C ASN A 60 -15.12 5.07 -18.02
N GLY A 61 -15.93 5.67 -17.13
CA GLY A 61 -16.25 7.09 -17.13
C GLY A 61 -17.07 7.56 -18.35
N ILE A 62 -17.67 6.63 -19.10
CA ILE A 62 -18.46 6.96 -20.28
C ILE A 62 -19.72 7.71 -19.82
N ARG A 63 -19.79 9.00 -20.16
CA ARG A 63 -21.00 9.81 -20.08
C ARG A 63 -21.77 9.62 -21.38
N CYS A 64 -22.77 8.75 -21.40
CA CYS A 64 -23.59 8.61 -22.61
C CYS A 64 -24.77 9.59 -22.59
N VAL A 65 -25.10 10.07 -23.78
CA VAL A 65 -26.29 10.88 -24.04
C VAL A 65 -27.53 9.99 -24.27
N THR A 66 -27.34 8.73 -24.68
CA THR A 66 -28.42 7.81 -25.06
C THR A 66 -28.11 6.37 -24.59
N THR A 67 -29.12 5.63 -24.14
CA THR A 67 -29.02 4.25 -23.62
C THR A 67 -29.16 3.18 -24.72
N PRO A 68 -28.61 1.96 -24.56
CA PRO A 68 -27.87 1.46 -23.39
C PRO A 68 -26.41 1.91 -23.38
N CYS A 69 -25.96 2.35 -22.20
CA CYS A 69 -24.56 2.71 -21.97
C CYS A 69 -23.70 1.46 -21.79
N PRO A 70 -22.65 1.25 -22.60
CA PRO A 70 -21.67 0.21 -22.32
C PRO A 70 -20.80 0.64 -21.12
N THR A 71 -21.21 0.27 -19.91
CA THR A 71 -20.37 0.44 -18.72
C THR A 71 -19.49 -0.79 -18.57
N ASN A 72 -18.16 -0.61 -18.66
CA ASN A 72 -17.20 -1.67 -18.33
C ASN A 72 -16.75 -1.44 -16.88
N THR A 73 -17.55 -1.90 -15.92
CA THR A 73 -17.28 -1.77 -14.49
C THR A 73 -16.27 -2.81 -14.03
N LYS A 74 -15.39 -2.44 -13.11
CA LYS A 74 -14.48 -3.39 -12.43
C LYS A 74 -14.62 -3.27 -10.93
N ASN A 75 -14.54 -4.42 -10.27
CA ASN A 75 -14.58 -4.55 -8.82
C ASN A 75 -13.34 -5.28 -8.34
N TRP A 76 -12.83 -4.85 -7.20
CA TRP A 76 -11.74 -5.54 -6.52
C TRP A 76 -11.90 -5.37 -5.02
N GLU A 77 -11.56 -6.42 -4.29
CA GLU A 77 -11.57 -6.42 -2.83
C GLU A 77 -10.19 -6.79 -2.31
N GLY A 78 -9.82 -6.20 -1.19
CA GLY A 78 -8.56 -6.49 -0.52
C GLY A 78 -8.60 -6.08 0.94
N LYS A 79 -7.41 -5.94 1.51
CA LYS A 79 -7.24 -5.52 2.89
C LYS A 79 -5.96 -4.71 3.04
N THR A 80 -5.99 -3.65 3.85
CA THR A 80 -4.76 -2.97 4.27
C THR A 80 -3.96 -3.84 5.23
N ASP A 81 -2.64 -3.76 5.14
CA ASP A 81 -1.72 -4.40 6.08
C ASP A 81 -1.62 -3.64 7.41
N ARG A 82 -0.66 -4.02 8.25
CA ARG A 82 -0.44 -3.39 9.57
C ARG A 82 0.11 -1.97 9.47
N GLN A 83 0.70 -1.62 8.33
CA GLN A 83 1.22 -0.30 8.02
C GLN A 83 0.18 0.57 7.30
N GLY A 84 -1.04 0.07 7.07
CA GLY A 84 -2.07 0.78 6.31
C GLY A 84 -1.82 0.77 4.80
N VAL A 85 -0.97 -0.12 4.32
CA VAL A 85 -0.64 -0.26 2.89
C VAL A 85 -1.56 -1.26 2.22
N VAL A 86 -1.98 -0.96 0.99
CA VAL A 86 -2.72 -1.88 0.12
C VAL A 86 -2.14 -1.90 -1.28
N LEU A 87 -2.04 -3.08 -1.89
CA LEU A 87 -1.64 -3.27 -3.28
C LEU A 87 -2.88 -3.42 -4.16
N ILE A 88 -3.15 -2.43 -5.00
CA ILE A 88 -4.30 -2.45 -5.92
C ILE A 88 -3.81 -2.77 -7.33
N PRO A 89 -4.35 -3.81 -7.99
CA PRO A 89 -3.94 -4.11 -9.36
C PRO A 89 -4.27 -2.96 -10.33
N LYS A 90 -3.32 -2.54 -11.17
CA LYS A 90 -3.52 -1.43 -12.12
C LYS A 90 -4.71 -1.66 -13.06
N GLN A 91 -4.96 -2.91 -13.44
CA GLN A 91 -6.06 -3.24 -14.34
C GLN A 91 -7.44 -2.97 -13.75
N VAL A 92 -7.58 -2.80 -12.44
CA VAL A 92 -8.86 -2.46 -11.81
C VAL A 92 -9.06 -0.95 -11.67
N ILE A 93 -8.05 -0.14 -11.97
CA ILE A 93 -8.17 1.32 -12.00
C ILE A 93 -8.66 1.75 -13.39
N GLN A 94 -9.72 2.57 -13.40
CA GLN A 94 -10.27 3.18 -14.61
C GLN A 94 -10.44 4.69 -14.41
N SER A 95 -10.99 5.39 -15.40
CA SER A 95 -11.13 6.85 -15.40
C SER A 95 -11.97 7.41 -14.26
N SER A 96 -12.90 6.63 -13.70
CA SER A 96 -13.56 6.91 -12.43
C SER A 96 -13.37 5.72 -11.51
N THR A 97 -12.67 5.92 -10.39
CA THR A 97 -12.37 4.85 -9.44
C THR A 97 -12.67 5.32 -8.02
N THR A 98 -13.53 4.60 -7.32
CA THR A 98 -13.87 4.87 -5.92
C THR A 98 -13.24 3.80 -5.04
N LEU A 99 -12.50 4.23 -4.01
CA LEU A 99 -11.95 3.37 -2.97
C LEU A 99 -12.77 3.56 -1.69
N THR A 100 -13.29 2.46 -1.16
CA THR A 100 -14.05 2.43 0.08
C THR A 100 -13.34 1.54 1.09
N LEU A 101 -13.20 2.02 2.32
CA LEU A 101 -12.77 1.20 3.46
C LEU A 101 -13.89 1.22 4.50
N ASN A 102 -14.03 0.18 5.29
CA ASN A 102 -15.08 0.14 6.32
C ASN A 102 -14.96 1.36 7.28
N GLY A 103 -15.90 2.30 7.17
CA GLY A 103 -15.92 3.57 7.93
C GLY A 103 -15.22 4.77 7.26
N TYR A 104 -14.77 4.64 6.01
CA TYR A 104 -14.07 5.68 5.25
C TYR A 104 -14.48 5.66 3.77
N ILE A 105 -14.59 6.84 3.17
CA ILE A 105 -14.79 6.98 1.73
C ILE A 105 -13.69 7.87 1.16
N ALA A 106 -13.02 7.39 0.12
CA ALA A 106 -12.11 8.20 -0.67
C ALA A 106 -12.86 9.04 -1.69
N ALA A 107 -12.28 10.18 -2.07
CA ALA A 107 -12.63 10.82 -3.33
C ALA A 107 -12.13 9.97 -4.51
N ASP A 108 -12.39 10.40 -5.74
CA ASP A 108 -12.03 9.68 -6.97
C ASP A 108 -10.52 9.37 -7.03
N LEU A 109 -10.16 8.11 -6.74
CA LEU A 109 -8.80 7.61 -6.67
C LEU A 109 -8.05 7.84 -8.00
N ALA A 110 -8.76 7.83 -9.13
CA ALA A 110 -8.14 8.08 -10.42
C ALA A 110 -7.54 9.50 -10.51
N LYS A 111 -8.17 10.49 -9.87
CA LYS A 111 -7.66 11.87 -9.82
C LYS A 111 -6.46 11.99 -8.89
N ASP A 112 -6.53 11.33 -7.73
CA ASP A 112 -5.43 11.34 -6.76
C ASP A 112 -4.18 10.67 -7.33
N LEU A 113 -4.35 9.59 -8.09
CA LEU A 113 -3.26 8.89 -8.78
C LEU A 113 -2.65 9.68 -9.93
N GLN A 114 -3.43 10.48 -10.66
CA GLN A 114 -2.88 11.36 -11.72
C GLN A 114 -1.88 12.39 -11.17
N GLN A 115 -2.03 12.76 -9.91
CA GLN A 115 -1.13 13.71 -9.24
C GLN A 115 0.15 13.05 -8.69
N GLN A 116 0.23 11.72 -8.73
CA GLN A 116 1.33 10.95 -8.15
C GLN A 116 1.96 10.06 -9.25
N PRO A 117 3.03 10.53 -9.91
CA PRO A 117 3.62 9.85 -11.07
C PRO A 117 4.35 8.54 -10.73
N THR A 118 4.44 8.19 -9.45
CA THR A 118 5.13 7.00 -8.94
C THR A 118 4.16 5.84 -8.69
N GLY A 119 4.62 4.60 -8.87
CA GLY A 119 3.85 3.37 -8.57
C GLY A 119 3.47 3.18 -7.10
N ALA A 120 3.80 4.15 -6.25
CA ALA A 120 3.37 4.27 -4.88
C ALA A 120 2.68 5.62 -4.68
N ALA A 121 1.58 5.62 -3.94
CA ALA A 121 0.82 6.81 -3.61
C ALA A 121 0.37 6.87 -2.15
N VAL A 122 0.22 8.09 -1.63
CA VAL A 122 -0.36 8.34 -0.30
C VAL A 122 -1.75 8.92 -0.47
N ILE A 123 -2.74 8.26 0.14
CA ILE A 123 -4.15 8.65 0.08
C ILE A 123 -4.66 9.02 1.48
N LEU A 124 -5.30 10.18 1.59
CA LEU A 124 -5.90 10.68 2.82
C LEU A 124 -7.41 10.48 2.79
N LEU A 125 -7.94 9.65 3.67
CA LEU A 125 -9.37 9.36 3.72
C LEU A 125 -10.09 10.12 4.82
N VAL A 126 -11.33 10.49 4.55
CA VAL A 126 -12.22 11.10 5.54
C VAL A 126 -13.09 10.00 6.14
N PRO A 127 -13.20 9.92 7.49
CA PRO A 127 -14.15 9.03 8.13
C PRO A 127 -15.57 9.33 7.67
N THR A 128 -16.35 8.31 7.33
CA THR A 128 -17.79 8.45 7.19
C THR A 128 -18.36 8.59 8.59
N VAL A 129 -18.81 9.79 8.96
CA VAL A 129 -19.48 10.03 10.24
C VAL A 129 -20.64 9.04 10.35
N LYS A 130 -20.66 8.24 11.43
CA LYS A 130 -21.84 7.44 11.78
C LYS A 130 -22.86 8.31 12.49
#